data_AF-A0A963KJA4-F1
#
_entry.id   AF-A0A963KJA4-F1
#
_cell.length_a   1.000
_cell.length_b   1.000
_cell.length_c   1.000
_cell.angle_alpha   90.00
_cell.angle_beta   90.00
_cell.angle_gamma   90.00
#
_symmetry.space_group_name_H-M   'P 1'
#
loop_
_entity.id
_entity.type
_entity.pdbx_description
1 polymer ?
#
loop_
_entity_poly.entity_id
_entity_poly.type
_entity_poly.pdbx_seq_one_letter_code
_entity_poly.pdbx_strand_id
1 'polypeptide(L)'
;MAHLIPVLVQTPAHSQIGGALTYRSESPLTPGTLVRVPLGRRETLGVVWDGAAAHDASLDPSRLRPVSTVLDALPPLGPNWRELVTFAARYYQRAPGEVALSALPPPLRDLSEVQLQRRLRRKTPPAGATAGPPAAPEGTEAPAGQAWPLSAEQQVVMEQLRHGEGTFVLFGATGSGKTEVYLQCVQELIERQPDAQALVMVPEINLTPQLQQRFLARFAPQFGAEAVVSMHSGMTHPQRLRSWLAAHLGTARIVLGTRMAIFASMPRLQLIVVDEEHDPSYKQQEGARYSARDLAIYRGQREQARVILGSATPSLESWYHSRPRAEGGRYTRLHMPSRVGDQARLPLVRRVDMNHQPRRVVIAPPLLEAIRQRVAAGEQSLVLLNRRGYAPVLQCNACDWKSACPHCSAYRVFHKIDRSLRCHHCGFAEPV
;
A
#
# COMPACT_ATOMS: atom_id res chain seq x y z
N MET A 1 -15.64 -8.81 41.09
CA MET A 1 -14.62 -9.77 40.60
C MET A 1 -13.79 -9.04 39.55
N ALA A 2 -12.47 -9.15 39.57
CA ALA A 2 -11.63 -8.49 38.57
C ALA A 2 -11.64 -9.29 37.26
N HIS A 3 -11.83 -8.60 36.13
CA HIS A 3 -11.81 -9.20 34.79
C HIS A 3 -10.37 -9.29 34.29
N LEU A 4 -10.03 -10.41 33.65
CA LEU A 4 -8.72 -10.62 33.03
C LEU A 4 -8.79 -10.21 31.55
N ILE A 5 -7.99 -9.22 31.18
CA ILE A 5 -8.01 -8.58 29.87
C ILE A 5 -6.71 -8.90 29.12
N PRO A 6 -6.75 -9.62 27.99
CA PRO A 6 -5.58 -9.77 27.12
C PRO A 6 -5.35 -8.46 26.35
N VAL A 7 -4.13 -7.93 26.40
CA VAL A 7 -3.75 -6.68 25.75
C VAL A 7 -2.48 -6.89 24.93
N LEU A 8 -2.56 -6.59 23.63
CA LEU A 8 -1.39 -6.47 22.78
C LEU A 8 -0.67 -5.15 23.07
N VAL A 9 0.64 -5.23 23.32
CA VAL A 9 1.53 -4.08 23.50
C VAL A 9 2.75 -4.23 22.61
N GLN A 10 3.49 -3.14 22.40
CA GLN A 10 4.73 -3.18 21.62
C GLN A 10 5.85 -3.69 22.53
N THR A 11 6.14 -4.97 22.44
CA THR A 11 7.23 -5.59 23.18
C THR A 11 8.58 -5.29 22.52
N PRO A 12 9.70 -5.30 23.28
CA PRO A 12 11.03 -5.16 22.71
C PRO A 12 11.28 -6.21 21.61
N ALA A 13 11.96 -5.80 20.54
CA ALA A 13 12.40 -6.72 19.50
C ALA A 13 13.25 -7.85 20.11
N HIS A 14 13.06 -9.08 19.63
CA HIS A 14 13.73 -10.29 20.13
C HIS A 14 13.40 -10.69 21.58
N SER A 15 12.39 -10.07 22.21
CA SER A 15 11.83 -10.64 23.44
C SER A 15 11.11 -11.96 23.12
N GLN A 16 11.14 -12.92 24.04
CA GLN A 16 10.34 -14.16 23.93
C GLN A 16 8.83 -13.91 24.12
N ILE A 17 8.43 -12.65 24.32
CA ILE A 17 7.06 -12.21 24.55
C ILE A 17 6.42 -11.89 23.19
N GLY A 18 5.78 -12.89 22.60
CA GLY A 18 5.11 -12.76 21.30
C GLY A 18 3.59 -12.54 21.37
N GLY A 19 2.94 -12.87 22.49
CA GLY A 19 1.48 -12.85 22.63
C GLY A 19 0.92 -11.60 23.34
N ALA A 20 -0.40 -11.59 23.54
CA ALA A 20 -1.06 -10.61 24.40
C ALA A 20 -0.65 -10.82 25.86
N LEU A 21 -0.47 -9.74 26.60
CA LEU A 21 -0.21 -9.74 28.03
C LEU A 21 -1.52 -9.63 28.82
N THR A 22 -1.60 -10.29 29.96
CA THR A 22 -2.81 -10.28 30.81
C THR A 22 -2.78 -9.13 31.81
N TYR A 23 -3.85 -8.35 31.85
CA TYR A 23 -4.08 -7.25 32.80
C TYR A 23 -5.40 -7.43 33.56
N ARG A 24 -5.55 -6.78 34.72
CA ARG A 24 -6.83 -6.76 35.46
C ARG A 24 -7.64 -5.50 35.13
N SER A 25 -8.97 -5.63 35.08
CA SER A 25 -9.92 -4.52 34.90
C SER A 25 -11.12 -4.69 35.82
N GLU A 26 -11.73 -3.57 36.24
CA GLU A 26 -12.95 -3.58 37.05
C GLU A 26 -14.19 -3.98 36.26
N SER A 27 -14.16 -3.75 34.95
CA SER A 27 -15.22 -4.08 33.99
C SER A 27 -14.66 -4.93 32.83
N PRO A 28 -15.52 -5.72 32.15
CA PRO A 28 -15.12 -6.38 30.92
C PRO A 28 -14.83 -5.31 29.84
N LEU A 29 -13.79 -5.53 29.04
CA LEU A 29 -13.43 -4.65 27.94
C LEU A 29 -13.61 -5.36 26.61
N THR A 30 -14.26 -4.68 25.67
CA THR A 30 -14.49 -5.20 24.32
C THR A 30 -13.15 -5.36 23.57
N PRO A 31 -12.92 -6.49 22.88
CA PRO A 31 -11.76 -6.64 22.02
C PRO A 31 -11.71 -5.56 20.93
N GLY A 32 -10.53 -4.97 20.74
CA GLY A 32 -10.27 -3.81 19.89
C GLY A 32 -10.27 -2.47 20.64
N THR A 33 -10.70 -2.42 21.89
CA THR A 33 -10.63 -1.21 22.71
C THR A 33 -9.17 -0.81 22.93
N LEU A 34 -8.87 0.49 22.77
CA LEU A 34 -7.56 1.03 23.07
C LEU A 34 -7.44 1.28 24.58
N VAL A 35 -6.32 0.88 25.16
CA VAL A 35 -6.07 0.98 26.61
C VAL A 35 -4.66 1.48 26.89
N ARG A 36 -4.48 2.06 28.07
CA ARG A 36 -3.18 2.30 28.69
C ARG A 36 -2.89 1.22 29.68
N VAL A 37 -1.69 0.65 29.58
CA VAL A 37 -1.26 -0.41 30.48
C VAL A 37 0.20 -0.21 30.91
N PRO A 38 0.55 -0.59 32.15
CA PRO A 38 1.93 -0.57 32.60
C PRO A 38 2.73 -1.71 31.96
N LEU A 39 3.91 -1.40 31.44
CA LEU A 39 4.88 -2.36 30.90
C LEU A 39 6.26 -2.05 31.49
N GLY A 40 6.68 -2.83 32.49
CA GLY A 40 7.92 -2.55 33.24
C GLY A 40 7.79 -1.28 34.09
N ARG A 41 8.57 -0.24 33.78
CA ARG A 41 8.50 1.07 34.49
C ARG A 41 7.72 2.15 33.73
N ARG A 42 7.30 1.86 32.49
CA ARG A 42 6.60 2.81 31.62
C ARG A 42 5.13 2.44 31.46
N GLU A 43 4.32 3.42 31.15
CA GLU A 43 2.97 3.21 30.62
C GLU A 43 3.03 3.18 29.08
N THR A 44 2.20 2.35 28.46
CA THR A 44 2.19 2.23 27.00
C THR A 44 0.77 2.06 26.45
N LEU A 45 0.59 2.38 25.17
CA LEU A 45 -0.64 2.09 24.45
C LEU A 45 -0.72 0.59 24.20
N GLY A 46 -1.89 0.02 24.47
CA GLY A 46 -2.23 -1.34 24.13
C GLY A 46 -3.59 -1.44 23.45
N VAL A 47 -3.84 -2.61 22.86
CA VAL A 47 -5.12 -2.95 22.24
C VAL A 47 -5.65 -4.20 22.92
N VAL A 48 -6.87 -4.15 23.45
CA VAL A 48 -7.54 -5.34 23.98
C VAL A 48 -7.71 -6.35 22.84
N TRP A 49 -7.32 -7.61 23.04
CA TRP A 49 -7.30 -8.62 21.98
C TRP A 49 -8.35 -9.71 22.14
N ASP A 50 -8.53 -10.52 21.10
CA ASP A 50 -9.37 -11.71 21.15
C ASP A 50 -8.77 -12.78 22.07
N GLY A 51 -9.67 -13.55 22.68
CA GLY A 51 -9.33 -14.72 23.48
C GLY A 51 -9.58 -14.51 24.98
N ALA A 52 -9.68 -15.61 25.71
CA ALA A 52 -9.50 -15.54 27.15
C ALA A 52 -8.06 -15.10 27.42
N ALA A 53 -7.85 -14.19 28.37
CA ALA A 53 -6.52 -14.01 28.96
C ALA A 53 -5.96 -15.40 29.24
N ALA A 54 -4.81 -15.73 28.66
CA ALA A 54 -4.23 -17.06 28.77
C ALA A 54 -4.32 -17.47 30.24
N HIS A 55 -5.20 -18.43 30.55
CA HIS A 55 -5.25 -19.05 31.87
C HIS A 55 -4.08 -20.01 31.89
N ASP A 56 -2.88 -19.44 31.85
CA ASP A 56 -1.72 -20.15 32.31
C ASP A 56 -1.98 -20.37 33.80
N ALA A 57 -2.18 -21.63 34.20
CA ALA A 57 -2.48 -22.00 35.58
C ALA A 57 -1.39 -21.53 36.57
N SER A 58 -0.26 -21.03 36.06
CA SER A 58 0.82 -20.40 36.82
C SER A 58 0.65 -18.89 37.08
N LEU A 59 -0.35 -18.21 36.49
CA LEU A 59 -0.56 -16.77 36.68
C LEU A 59 -1.26 -16.48 38.01
N ASP A 60 -0.47 -16.05 39.00
CA ASP A 60 -0.96 -15.49 40.25
C ASP A 60 -1.72 -14.16 40.00
N PRO A 61 -3.05 -14.11 40.22
CA PRO A 61 -3.86 -12.92 39.97
C PRO A 61 -3.43 -11.71 40.79
N SER A 62 -2.75 -11.92 41.93
CA SER A 62 -2.25 -10.83 42.77
C SER A 62 -1.07 -10.06 42.13
N ARG A 63 -0.34 -10.71 41.21
CA ARG A 63 0.78 -10.11 40.46
C ARG A 63 0.35 -9.35 39.22
N LEU A 64 -0.92 -9.48 38.81
CA LEU A 64 -1.45 -8.82 37.63
C LEU A 64 -1.65 -7.32 37.88
N ARG A 65 -1.09 -6.53 36.98
CA ARG A 65 -1.22 -5.08 37.01
C ARG A 65 -2.57 -4.64 36.41
N PRO A 66 -3.18 -3.56 36.91
CA PRO A 66 -4.42 -3.05 36.35
C PRO A 66 -4.18 -2.38 34.99
N VAL A 67 -5.23 -2.34 34.18
CA VAL A 67 -5.36 -1.38 33.08
C VAL A 67 -5.36 0.03 33.69
N SER A 68 -4.45 0.90 33.26
CA SER A 68 -4.31 2.26 33.80
C SER A 68 -5.46 3.17 33.34
N THR A 69 -5.83 3.09 32.07
CA THR A 69 -6.85 3.95 31.46
C THR A 69 -7.48 3.24 30.28
N VAL A 70 -8.79 3.37 30.11
CA VAL A 70 -9.52 2.91 28.92
C VAL A 70 -9.74 4.13 28.03
N LEU A 71 -9.46 4.02 26.73
CA LEU A 71 -9.73 5.09 25.76
C LEU A 71 -11.11 4.86 25.11
N ASP A 72 -12.17 5.07 25.87
CA ASP A 72 -13.56 4.75 25.52
C ASP A 72 -14.24 5.79 24.61
N ALA A 73 -13.62 6.96 24.41
CA ALA A 73 -14.00 7.94 23.39
C ALA A 73 -14.04 7.40 21.96
N LEU A 74 -13.31 6.30 21.68
CA LEU A 74 -13.23 5.70 20.36
C LEU A 74 -13.97 4.36 20.34
N PRO A 75 -14.69 4.05 19.25
CA PRO A 75 -15.22 2.72 19.08
C PRO A 75 -14.06 1.69 19.03
N PRO A 76 -14.28 0.44 19.47
CA PRO A 76 -13.25 -0.59 19.38
C PRO A 76 -12.82 -0.84 17.93
N LEU A 77 -11.55 -1.20 17.73
CA LEU A 77 -11.06 -1.69 16.45
C LEU A 77 -11.82 -2.96 16.06
N GLY A 78 -12.48 -2.91 14.89
CA GLY A 78 -13.38 -3.96 14.43
C GLY A 78 -12.71 -5.34 14.29
N PRO A 79 -13.50 -6.42 14.29
CA PRO A 79 -12.99 -7.79 14.22
C PRO A 79 -12.15 -8.04 12.96
N ASN A 80 -12.57 -7.54 11.79
CA ASN A 80 -11.83 -7.71 10.54
C ASN A 80 -10.45 -7.03 10.56
N TRP A 81 -10.34 -5.88 11.21
CA TRP A 81 -9.05 -5.21 11.39
C TRP A 81 -8.11 -6.05 12.28
N ARG A 82 -8.64 -6.63 13.34
CA ARG A 82 -7.88 -7.49 14.25
C ARG A 82 -7.48 -8.81 13.60
N GLU A 83 -8.34 -9.36 12.75
CA GLU A 83 -8.02 -10.52 11.92
C GLU A 83 -6.93 -10.21 10.88
N LEU A 84 -6.98 -9.05 10.23
CA LEU A 84 -5.93 -8.59 9.31
C LEU A 84 -4.58 -8.50 10.00
N VAL A 85 -4.53 -7.90 11.20
CA VAL A 85 -3.32 -7.81 12.01
C VAL A 85 -2.83 -9.18 12.45
N THR A 86 -3.71 -10.06 12.93
CA THR A 86 -3.38 -11.45 13.30
C THR A 86 -2.78 -12.20 12.11
N PHE A 87 -3.41 -12.10 10.94
CA PHE A 87 -2.94 -12.75 9.73
C PHE A 87 -1.58 -12.21 9.31
N ALA A 88 -1.42 -10.89 9.23
CA ALA A 88 -0.16 -10.27 8.84
C ALA A 88 0.97 -10.66 9.80
N ALA A 89 0.72 -10.61 11.11
CA ALA A 89 1.70 -11.00 12.12
C ALA A 89 2.12 -12.47 11.97
N ARG A 90 1.15 -13.38 11.83
CA ARG A 90 1.44 -14.82 11.66
C ARG A 90 2.17 -15.10 10.34
N TYR A 91 1.65 -14.57 9.24
CA TYR A 91 2.15 -14.84 7.89
C TYR A 91 3.56 -14.29 7.68
N TYR A 92 3.82 -13.07 8.18
CA TYR A 92 5.13 -12.44 8.10
C TYR A 92 6.01 -12.67 9.35
N GLN A 93 5.62 -13.60 10.22
CA GLN A 93 6.38 -14.06 11.40
C GLN A 93 6.85 -12.91 12.31
N ARG A 94 5.90 -12.05 12.70
CA ARG A 94 6.11 -10.95 13.65
C ARG A 94 5.19 -11.06 14.84
N ALA A 95 5.52 -10.29 15.88
CA ALA A 95 4.63 -10.13 17.02
C ALA A 95 3.37 -9.33 16.60
N PRO A 96 2.15 -9.79 16.91
CA PRO A 96 0.92 -9.07 16.61
C PRO A 96 0.87 -7.67 17.24
N GLY A 97 1.46 -7.48 18.43
CA GLY A 97 1.56 -6.16 19.07
C GLY A 97 2.42 -5.16 18.30
N GLU A 98 3.48 -5.62 17.63
CA GLU A 98 4.29 -4.78 16.73
C GLU A 98 3.47 -4.33 15.53
N VAL A 99 2.79 -5.26 14.87
CA VAL A 99 1.96 -4.97 13.69
C VAL A 99 0.81 -4.02 14.07
N ALA A 100 0.06 -4.34 15.12
CA ALA A 100 -1.08 -3.55 15.60
C ALA A 100 -0.69 -2.10 15.90
N LEU A 101 0.36 -1.89 16.71
CA LEU A 101 0.72 -0.55 17.17
C LEU A 101 1.56 0.25 16.18
N SER A 102 2.11 -0.40 15.15
CA SER A 102 2.70 0.28 13.99
C SER A 102 1.64 0.85 13.04
N ALA A 103 0.43 0.26 13.05
CA ALA A 103 -0.72 0.73 12.27
C ALA A 103 -1.47 1.91 12.92
N LEU A 104 -1.23 2.18 14.21
CA LEU A 104 -1.88 3.27 14.93
C LEU A 104 -1.06 4.58 14.86
N PRO A 105 -1.71 5.75 14.75
CA PRO A 105 -1.04 7.04 14.77
C PRO A 105 -0.19 7.24 16.04
N PRO A 106 1.05 7.74 15.93
CA PRO A 106 1.91 8.00 17.10
C PRO A 106 1.24 8.86 18.19
N PRO A 107 0.45 9.92 17.89
CA PRO A 107 -0.22 10.69 18.94
C PRO A 107 -1.16 9.90 19.85
N LEU A 108 -1.73 8.78 19.37
CA LEU A 108 -2.54 7.93 20.24
C LEU A 108 -1.71 7.32 21.38
N ARG A 109 -0.38 7.36 21.31
CA ARG A 109 0.52 6.91 22.38
C ARG A 109 0.70 7.90 23.52
N ASP A 110 0.36 9.18 23.31
CA ASP A 110 0.61 10.22 24.31
C ASP A 110 -0.67 10.93 24.77
N LEU A 111 -1.74 10.89 23.96
CA LEU A 111 -3.01 11.53 24.33
C LEU A 111 -3.67 10.85 25.53
N SER A 112 -4.16 11.68 26.46
CA SER A 112 -5.10 11.25 27.50
C SER A 112 -6.53 11.18 26.97
N GLU A 113 -7.38 10.43 27.66
CA GLU A 113 -8.80 10.28 27.30
C GLU A 113 -9.52 11.63 27.21
N VAL A 114 -9.29 12.52 28.18
CA VAL A 114 -9.86 13.88 28.17
C VAL A 114 -9.38 14.70 26.96
N GLN A 115 -8.10 14.59 26.58
CA GLN A 115 -7.58 15.27 25.40
C GLN A 115 -8.18 14.71 24.11
N LEU A 116 -8.39 13.40 24.04
CA LEU A 116 -9.02 12.71 22.92
C LEU A 116 -10.47 13.15 22.75
N GLN A 117 -11.27 13.12 23.82
CA GLN A 117 -12.66 13.63 23.82
C GLN A 117 -12.74 15.09 23.36
N ARG A 118 -11.85 15.97 23.86
CA ARG A 118 -11.79 17.37 23.42
C ARG A 118 -11.50 17.50 21.93
N ARG A 119 -10.64 16.65 21.36
CA ARG A 119 -10.34 16.64 19.92
C ARG A 119 -11.52 16.14 19.10
N LEU A 120 -12.23 15.12 19.56
CA LEU A 120 -13.42 14.59 18.89
C LEU A 120 -14.58 15.60 18.86
N ARG A 121 -14.72 16.42 19.91
CA ARG A 121 -15.75 17.48 19.98
C ARG A 121 -15.44 18.71 19.13
N ARG A 122 -14.19 18.94 18.76
CA ARG A 122 -13.83 20.08 17.89
C ARG A 122 -14.33 19.80 16.49
N LYS A 123 -15.31 20.59 16.00
CA LYS A 123 -15.68 20.61 14.59
C LYS A 123 -14.44 20.87 13.75
N THR A 124 -14.21 20.00 12.78
CA THR A 124 -13.04 20.06 11.90
C THR A 124 -13.18 21.30 11.00
N PRO A 125 -12.23 22.24 10.99
CA PRO A 125 -12.17 23.22 9.91
C PRO A 125 -11.89 22.48 8.59
N PRO A 126 -12.52 22.88 7.47
CA PRO A 126 -12.44 22.15 6.21
C PRO A 126 -10.98 21.91 5.82
N ALA A 127 -10.70 20.70 5.33
CA ALA A 127 -9.39 20.33 4.80
C ALA A 127 -9.13 21.11 3.50
N GLY A 128 -8.62 22.33 3.64
CA GLY A 128 -8.25 23.21 2.52
C GLY A 128 -7.21 24.29 2.84
N ALA A 129 -6.78 24.44 4.09
CA ALA A 129 -5.78 25.45 4.49
C ALA A 129 -4.42 24.82 4.76
N THR A 130 -3.82 24.20 3.76
CA THR A 130 -2.36 24.07 3.65
C THR A 130 -1.99 24.68 2.32
N ALA A 131 -1.11 25.69 2.35
CA ALA A 131 -0.68 26.49 1.20
C ALA A 131 -0.55 25.62 -0.07
N GLY A 132 -1.29 26.00 -1.11
CA GLY A 132 -1.28 25.30 -2.38
C GLY A 132 0.14 25.31 -2.97
N PRO A 133 0.64 24.17 -3.49
CA PRO A 133 1.77 24.18 -4.40
C PRO A 133 1.40 24.96 -5.69
N PRO A 134 2.40 25.47 -6.44
CA PRO A 134 2.15 26.32 -7.61
C PRO A 134 1.22 25.63 -8.60
N ALA A 135 0.39 26.44 -9.27
CA ALA A 135 -0.59 26.01 -10.25
C ALA A 135 0.00 24.94 -11.19
N ALA A 136 -0.68 23.79 -11.25
CA ALA A 136 -0.40 22.79 -12.26
C ALA A 136 -0.63 23.40 -13.65
N PRO A 137 0.14 23.01 -14.68
CA PRO A 137 -0.08 23.50 -16.02
C PRO A 137 -1.49 23.14 -16.48
N GLU A 138 -2.15 24.10 -17.14
CA GLU A 138 -3.48 23.98 -17.73
C GLU A 138 -3.56 22.74 -18.63
N GLY A 139 -4.14 21.67 -18.09
CA GLY A 139 -4.63 20.53 -18.84
C GLY A 139 -6.13 20.46 -18.62
N THR A 140 -6.86 19.99 -19.64
CA THR A 140 -8.31 19.72 -19.61
C THR A 140 -8.70 18.97 -18.33
N GLU A 141 -9.09 19.67 -17.27
CA GLU A 141 -9.69 19.08 -16.08
C GLU A 141 -11.21 19.13 -16.27
N ALA A 142 -11.92 18.03 -16.01
CA ALA A 142 -13.37 18.09 -15.98
C ALA A 142 -13.82 19.07 -14.88
N PRO A 143 -14.97 19.74 -15.07
CA PRO A 143 -15.55 20.60 -14.05
C PRO A 143 -15.65 19.88 -12.70
N ALA A 144 -15.45 20.64 -11.61
CA ALA A 144 -15.55 20.12 -10.26
C ALA A 144 -16.90 19.39 -10.06
N GLY A 145 -16.85 18.19 -9.50
CA GLY A 145 -18.02 17.34 -9.27
C GLY A 145 -18.51 16.54 -10.48
N GLN A 146 -17.94 16.71 -11.69
CA GLN A 146 -18.42 16.02 -12.89
C GLN A 146 -17.57 14.81 -13.29
N ALA A 147 -18.27 13.74 -13.70
CA ALA A 147 -17.69 12.56 -14.30
C ALA A 147 -17.23 12.81 -15.73
N TRP A 148 -16.08 12.22 -16.10
CA TRP A 148 -15.67 12.20 -17.50
C TRP A 148 -16.51 11.15 -18.25
N PRO A 149 -16.88 11.39 -19.52
CA PRO A 149 -17.52 10.38 -20.33
C PRO A 149 -16.59 9.17 -20.47
N LEU A 150 -17.13 7.98 -20.20
CA LEU A 150 -16.38 6.73 -20.29
C LEU A 150 -16.19 6.32 -21.75
N SER A 151 -15.00 5.84 -22.09
CA SER A 151 -14.77 5.15 -23.38
C SER A 151 -15.53 3.82 -23.44
N ALA A 152 -15.69 3.25 -24.65
CA ALA A 152 -16.34 1.95 -24.81
C ALA A 152 -15.67 0.83 -23.98
N GLU A 153 -14.33 0.81 -23.93
CA GLU A 153 -13.58 -0.13 -23.09
C GLU A 153 -13.88 0.09 -21.59
N GLN A 154 -13.91 1.36 -21.13
CA GLN A 154 -14.22 1.69 -19.74
C GLN A 154 -15.66 1.31 -19.37
N GLN A 155 -16.63 1.48 -20.28
CA GLN A 155 -18.02 1.07 -20.07
C GLN A 155 -18.13 -0.45 -19.88
N VAL A 156 -17.45 -1.24 -20.72
CA VAL A 156 -17.41 -2.71 -20.58
C VAL A 156 -16.77 -3.11 -19.25
N VAL A 157 -15.66 -2.47 -18.88
CA VAL A 157 -14.97 -2.69 -17.60
C VAL A 157 -15.91 -2.38 -16.41
N MET A 158 -16.60 -1.25 -16.44
CA MET A 158 -17.54 -0.86 -15.38
C MET A 158 -18.69 -1.87 -15.26
N GLU A 159 -19.22 -2.35 -16.38
CA GLU A 159 -20.29 -3.35 -16.38
C GLU A 159 -19.84 -4.68 -15.76
N GLN A 160 -18.65 -5.16 -16.13
CA GLN A 160 -18.05 -6.35 -15.55
C GLN A 160 -17.79 -6.18 -14.04
N LEU A 161 -17.35 -4.98 -13.62
CA LEU A 161 -17.17 -4.67 -12.21
C LEU A 161 -18.50 -4.67 -11.46
N ARG A 162 -19.59 -4.14 -12.02
CA ARG A 162 -20.91 -4.12 -11.37
C ARG A 162 -21.44 -5.52 -11.08
N HIS A 163 -21.27 -6.45 -12.01
CA HIS A 163 -21.80 -7.82 -11.90
C HIS A 163 -20.83 -8.82 -11.24
N GLY A 164 -19.54 -8.48 -11.16
CA GLY A 164 -18.57 -9.38 -10.57
C GLY A 164 -18.28 -9.10 -9.10
N GLU A 165 -17.77 -10.14 -8.44
CA GLU A 165 -17.35 -10.13 -7.04
C GLU A 165 -15.87 -10.51 -6.90
N GLY A 166 -15.29 -10.14 -5.76
CA GLY A 166 -13.91 -10.49 -5.41
C GLY A 166 -12.85 -9.57 -6.03
N THR A 167 -11.78 -10.19 -6.54
CA THR A 167 -10.57 -9.49 -7.00
C THR A 167 -10.51 -9.40 -8.51
N PHE A 168 -10.23 -8.19 -9.00
CA PHE A 168 -10.07 -7.87 -10.41
C PHE A 168 -8.65 -7.39 -10.71
N VAL A 169 -8.13 -7.75 -11.88
CA VAL A 169 -6.92 -7.15 -12.45
C VAL A 169 -7.33 -6.25 -13.59
N LEU A 170 -7.28 -4.93 -13.40
CA LEU A 170 -7.51 -3.94 -14.44
C LEU A 170 -6.21 -3.73 -15.23
N PHE A 171 -6.06 -4.50 -16.30
CA PHE A 171 -4.93 -4.44 -17.22
C PHE A 171 -5.16 -3.36 -18.28
N GLY A 172 -4.57 -2.19 -18.08
CA GLY A 172 -4.74 -1.07 -19.01
C GLY A 172 -3.51 -0.19 -19.16
N ALA A 173 -3.20 0.17 -20.41
CA ALA A 173 -2.03 0.95 -20.78
C ALA A 173 -1.95 2.30 -20.02
N THR A 174 -0.76 2.86 -19.87
CA THR A 174 -0.62 4.22 -19.34
C THR A 174 -1.41 5.20 -20.21
N GLY A 175 -2.30 5.98 -19.61
CA GLY A 175 -3.21 6.87 -20.33
C GLY A 175 -4.52 6.23 -20.81
N SER A 176 -4.81 4.97 -20.48
CA SER A 176 -6.12 4.36 -20.79
C SER A 176 -7.27 4.82 -19.87
N GLY A 177 -6.96 5.65 -18.88
CA GLY A 177 -7.95 6.21 -17.95
C GLY A 177 -8.35 5.29 -16.79
N LYS A 178 -7.46 4.39 -16.34
CA LYS A 178 -7.67 3.56 -15.13
C LYS A 178 -8.15 4.35 -13.91
N THR A 179 -7.56 5.53 -13.69
CA THR A 179 -7.95 6.43 -12.60
C THR A 179 -9.42 6.83 -12.69
N GLU A 180 -9.96 7.06 -13.89
CA GLU A 180 -11.37 7.41 -14.06
C GLU A 180 -12.28 6.23 -13.71
N VAL A 181 -11.90 4.99 -14.07
CA VAL A 181 -12.61 3.78 -13.64
C VAL A 181 -12.64 3.69 -12.11
N TYR A 182 -11.53 3.98 -11.42
CA TYR A 182 -11.51 3.97 -9.95
C TYR A 182 -12.46 5.03 -9.36
N LEU A 183 -12.42 6.26 -9.90
CA LEU A 183 -13.29 7.35 -9.45
C LEU A 183 -14.77 6.99 -9.65
N GLN A 184 -15.14 6.41 -10.78
CA GLN A 184 -16.48 5.93 -11.06
C GLN A 184 -16.91 4.80 -10.11
N CYS A 185 -16.02 3.83 -9.84
CA CYS A 185 -16.30 2.77 -8.87
C CYS A 185 -16.56 3.31 -7.46
N VAL A 186 -15.74 4.29 -7.03
CA VAL A 186 -15.91 4.94 -5.72
C VAL A 186 -17.22 5.74 -5.71
N GLN A 187 -17.54 6.48 -6.77
CA GLN A 187 -18.76 7.25 -6.90
C GLN A 187 -20.01 6.36 -6.86
N GLU A 188 -20.10 5.34 -7.72
CA GLU A 188 -21.23 4.39 -7.75
C GLU A 188 -21.40 3.67 -6.40
N LEU A 189 -20.30 3.29 -5.73
CA LEU A 189 -20.36 2.68 -4.40
C LEU A 189 -20.99 3.63 -3.38
N ILE A 190 -20.51 4.87 -3.36
CA ILE A 190 -20.90 5.89 -2.39
C ILE A 190 -22.36 6.34 -2.60
N GLU A 191 -22.79 6.45 -3.86
CA GLU A 191 -24.18 6.78 -4.22
C GLU A 191 -25.15 5.66 -3.82
N ARG A 192 -24.75 4.39 -4.00
CA ARG A 192 -25.57 3.23 -3.59
C ARG A 192 -25.60 3.02 -2.08
N GLN A 193 -24.50 3.30 -1.39
CA GLN A 193 -24.32 3.09 0.04
C GLN A 193 -23.69 4.34 0.69
N PRO A 194 -24.51 5.26 1.24
CA PRO A 194 -24.05 6.52 1.82
C PRO A 194 -22.99 6.42 2.93
N ASP A 195 -22.91 5.28 3.61
CA ASP A 195 -21.93 5.08 4.70
C ASP A 195 -20.70 4.26 4.27
N ALA A 196 -20.66 3.78 3.02
CA ALA A 196 -19.55 2.97 2.52
C ALA A 196 -18.25 3.75 2.45
N GLN A 197 -17.15 3.03 2.69
CA GLN A 197 -15.79 3.54 2.60
C GLN A 197 -15.00 2.82 1.51
N ALA A 198 -14.11 3.57 0.84
CA ALA A 198 -13.19 3.07 -0.16
C ALA A 198 -11.74 3.40 0.22
N LEU A 199 -10.87 2.40 0.13
CA LEU A 199 -9.43 2.56 0.25
C LEU A 199 -8.81 2.60 -1.15
N VAL A 200 -8.14 3.70 -1.51
CA VAL A 200 -7.40 3.82 -2.77
C VAL A 200 -5.92 3.92 -2.44
N MET A 201 -5.20 2.86 -2.76
CA MET A 201 -3.77 2.75 -2.54
C MET A 201 -3.02 3.12 -3.82
N VAL A 202 -2.02 3.98 -3.70
CA VAL A 202 -1.10 4.33 -4.79
C VAL A 202 0.36 4.18 -4.31
N PRO A 203 1.34 4.00 -5.21
CA PRO A 203 2.76 4.01 -4.86
C PRO A 203 3.15 5.31 -4.14
N GLU A 204 4.17 5.27 -3.29
CA GLU A 204 4.55 6.43 -2.44
C GLU A 204 4.81 7.71 -3.25
N ILE A 205 5.44 7.57 -4.41
CA ILE A 205 5.76 8.69 -5.31
C ILE A 205 4.54 9.19 -6.11
N ASN A 206 3.50 8.36 -6.22
CA ASN A 206 2.30 8.64 -7.02
C ASN A 206 1.18 9.31 -6.21
N LEU A 207 1.30 9.35 -4.87
CA LEU A 207 0.39 10.16 -4.04
C LEU A 207 0.76 11.64 -4.13
N THR A 208 0.60 12.19 -5.32
CA THR A 208 0.91 13.59 -5.62
C THR A 208 -0.24 14.49 -5.16
N PRO A 209 0.04 15.78 -4.88
CA PRO A 209 -1.02 16.77 -4.66
C PRO A 209 -2.05 16.80 -5.79
N GLN A 210 -1.62 16.56 -7.04
CA GLN A 210 -2.49 16.51 -8.20
C GLN A 210 -3.51 15.35 -8.13
N LEU A 211 -3.06 14.15 -7.74
CA LEU A 211 -3.97 13.01 -7.56
C LEU A 211 -4.97 13.29 -6.44
N GLN A 212 -4.50 13.80 -5.30
CA GLN A 212 -5.37 14.16 -4.18
C GLN A 212 -6.39 15.22 -4.60
N GLN A 213 -5.96 16.24 -5.34
CA GLN A 213 -6.85 17.29 -5.84
C GLN A 213 -7.90 16.74 -6.80
N ARG A 214 -7.56 15.76 -7.64
CA ARG A 214 -8.54 15.10 -8.52
C ARG A 214 -9.66 14.42 -7.74
N PHE A 215 -9.34 13.72 -6.66
CA PHE A 215 -10.34 13.12 -5.77
C PHE A 215 -11.16 14.19 -5.03
N LEU A 216 -10.51 15.22 -4.49
CA LEU A 216 -11.22 16.33 -3.83
C LEU A 216 -12.16 17.05 -4.79
N ALA A 217 -11.70 17.38 -6.00
CA ALA A 217 -12.52 18.03 -7.02
C ALA A 217 -13.73 17.17 -7.42
N ARG A 218 -13.60 15.84 -7.44
CA ARG A 218 -14.72 14.93 -7.74
C ARG A 218 -15.71 14.82 -6.57
N PHE A 219 -15.21 14.62 -5.35
CA PHE A 219 -16.04 14.16 -4.22
C PHE A 219 -16.38 15.24 -3.20
N ALA A 220 -15.53 16.25 -3.01
CA ALA A 220 -15.78 17.29 -2.01
C ALA A 220 -17.05 18.13 -2.28
N PRO A 221 -17.39 18.49 -3.54
CA PRO A 221 -18.64 19.19 -3.83
C PRO A 221 -19.89 18.38 -3.47
N GLN A 222 -19.80 17.05 -3.48
CA GLN A 222 -20.93 16.15 -3.24
C GLN A 222 -21.02 15.68 -1.78
N PHE A 223 -19.87 15.47 -1.12
CA PHE A 223 -19.79 14.78 0.17
C PHE A 223 -19.01 15.54 1.25
N GLY A 224 -18.53 16.76 0.96
CA GLY A 224 -17.68 17.53 1.86
C GLY A 224 -16.19 17.17 1.72
N ALA A 225 -15.31 18.12 2.03
CA ALA A 225 -13.86 17.94 1.89
C ALA A 225 -13.31 16.88 2.85
N GLU A 226 -13.95 16.69 3.99
CA GLU A 226 -13.62 15.69 5.01
C GLU A 226 -13.94 14.25 4.60
N ALA A 227 -14.74 14.04 3.54
CA ALA A 227 -15.03 12.72 3.01
C ALA A 227 -13.79 12.09 2.36
N VAL A 228 -12.78 12.88 1.97
CA VAL A 228 -11.53 12.41 1.38
C VAL A 228 -10.37 12.74 2.31
N VAL A 229 -9.63 11.74 2.76
CA VAL A 229 -8.42 11.92 3.59
C VAL A 229 -7.23 11.19 3.01
N SER A 230 -6.04 11.71 3.26
CA SER A 230 -4.78 11.08 2.85
C SER A 230 -4.11 10.36 4.03
N MET A 231 -3.39 9.27 3.77
CA MET A 231 -2.61 8.52 4.75
C MET A 231 -1.26 8.08 4.16
N HIS A 232 -0.19 8.82 4.46
CA HIS A 232 1.16 8.54 3.97
C HIS A 232 2.27 8.96 4.96
N SER A 233 3.50 8.53 4.67
CA SER A 233 4.68 8.74 5.51
C SER A 233 5.07 10.23 5.67
N GLY A 234 4.83 11.05 4.65
CA GLY A 234 5.13 12.48 4.64
C GLY A 234 4.21 13.37 5.51
N MET A 235 3.16 12.81 6.11
CA MET A 235 2.24 13.57 6.95
C MET A 235 2.79 13.87 8.35
N THR A 236 2.44 15.03 8.89
CA THR A 236 2.72 15.34 10.30
C THR A 236 1.89 14.46 11.25
N HIS A 237 2.35 14.29 12.49
CA HIS A 237 1.63 13.53 13.51
C HIS A 237 0.17 13.98 13.73
N PRO A 238 -0.14 15.29 13.83
CA PRO A 238 -1.52 15.75 13.93
C PRO A 238 -2.38 15.44 12.70
N GLN A 239 -1.81 15.53 11.48
CA GLN A 239 -2.53 15.19 10.24
C GLN A 239 -2.83 13.69 10.16
N ARG A 240 -1.85 12.83 10.51
CA ARG A 240 -2.04 11.37 10.57
C ARG A 240 -3.15 11.00 11.54
N LEU A 241 -3.13 11.57 12.76
CA LEU A 241 -4.17 11.33 13.75
C LEU A 241 -5.55 11.75 13.22
N ARG A 242 -5.67 12.95 12.64
CA ARG A 242 -6.93 13.46 12.11
C ARG A 242 -7.52 12.55 11.04
N SER A 243 -6.70 12.16 10.07
CA SER A 243 -7.12 11.32 8.94
C SER A 243 -7.49 9.91 9.42
N TRP A 244 -6.72 9.36 10.36
CA TRP A 244 -7.03 8.07 10.98
C TRP A 244 -8.33 8.12 11.78
N LEU A 245 -8.57 9.17 12.57
CA LEU A 245 -9.82 9.34 13.32
C LEU A 245 -11.01 9.47 12.35
N ALA A 246 -10.88 10.24 11.28
CA ALA A 246 -11.93 10.39 10.29
C ALA A 246 -12.26 9.05 9.59
N ALA A 247 -11.23 8.26 9.24
CA ALA A 247 -11.42 6.93 8.68
C ALA A 247 -12.07 5.96 9.69
N HIS A 248 -11.60 5.96 10.93
CA HIS A 248 -12.05 5.06 11.99
C HIS A 248 -13.49 5.33 12.44
N LEU A 249 -13.87 6.61 12.52
CA LEU A 249 -15.25 7.04 12.81
C LEU A 249 -16.15 6.98 11.56
N GLY A 250 -15.54 6.76 10.39
CA GLY A 250 -16.18 6.67 9.09
C GLY A 250 -16.79 7.98 8.59
N THR A 251 -16.32 9.12 9.08
CA THR A 251 -16.61 10.43 8.47
C THR A 251 -15.83 10.62 7.17
N ALA A 252 -14.62 10.06 7.08
CA ALA A 252 -13.92 9.91 5.81
C ALA A 252 -14.46 8.68 5.07
N ARG A 253 -15.02 8.91 3.88
CA ARG A 253 -15.55 7.88 2.98
C ARG A 253 -14.47 7.35 2.04
N ILE A 254 -13.41 8.12 1.81
CA ILE A 254 -12.34 7.78 0.89
C ILE A 254 -11.01 8.00 1.61
N VAL A 255 -10.22 6.94 1.71
CA VAL A 255 -8.84 7.02 2.20
C VAL A 255 -7.91 6.85 1.00
N LEU A 256 -7.20 7.91 0.65
CA LEU A 256 -6.08 7.88 -0.29
C LEU A 256 -4.82 7.55 0.49
N GLY A 257 -4.10 6.50 0.12
CA GLY A 257 -2.96 6.10 0.93
C GLY A 257 -1.86 5.40 0.17
N THR A 258 -0.71 5.31 0.84
CA THR A 258 0.40 4.49 0.36
C THR A 258 0.36 3.13 1.05
N ARG A 259 1.45 2.36 1.01
CA ARG A 259 1.57 1.03 1.61
C ARG A 259 0.96 0.90 3.01
N MET A 260 1.20 1.86 3.91
CA MET A 260 0.76 1.77 5.31
C MET A 260 -0.77 1.87 5.49
N ALA A 261 -1.47 2.47 4.53
CA ALA A 261 -2.92 2.65 4.62
C ALA A 261 -3.70 1.33 4.54
N ILE A 262 -3.05 0.22 4.17
CA ILE A 262 -3.69 -1.11 4.23
C ILE A 262 -4.18 -1.47 5.63
N PHE A 263 -3.58 -0.91 6.69
CA PHE A 263 -4.03 -1.10 8.07
C PHE A 263 -4.91 0.06 8.60
N ALA A 264 -5.37 0.97 7.75
CA ALA A 264 -6.31 2.01 8.16
C ALA A 264 -7.58 1.36 8.72
N SER A 265 -8.02 1.80 9.91
CA SER A 265 -9.29 1.34 10.48
C SER A 265 -10.44 1.98 9.69
N MET A 266 -11.21 1.16 8.99
CA MET A 266 -12.30 1.59 8.10
C MET A 266 -13.48 0.62 8.32
N PRO A 267 -14.34 0.86 9.31
CA PRO A 267 -15.37 -0.10 9.72
C PRO A 267 -16.42 -0.40 8.64
N ARG A 268 -16.50 0.43 7.59
CA ARG A 268 -17.46 0.30 6.49
C ARG A 268 -16.76 0.16 5.12
N LEU A 269 -15.57 -0.44 5.09
CA LEU A 269 -14.81 -0.65 3.86
C LEU A 269 -15.55 -1.60 2.91
N GLN A 270 -15.76 -1.17 1.68
CA GLN A 270 -16.45 -1.95 0.64
C GLN A 270 -15.65 -2.05 -0.68
N LEU A 271 -14.63 -1.21 -0.84
CA LEU A 271 -13.77 -1.19 -2.03
C LEU A 271 -12.32 -0.93 -1.64
N ILE A 272 -11.41 -1.71 -2.22
CA ILE A 272 -9.97 -1.50 -2.18
C ILE A 272 -9.44 -1.39 -3.60
N VAL A 273 -8.80 -0.28 -3.93
CA VAL A 273 -8.06 -0.09 -5.18
C VAL A 273 -6.57 -0.12 -4.84
N VAL A 274 -5.79 -0.86 -5.63
CA VAL A 274 -4.33 -0.82 -5.61
C VAL A 274 -3.87 -0.42 -7.00
N ASP A 275 -3.50 0.84 -7.19
CA ASP A 275 -3.00 1.34 -8.46
C ASP A 275 -1.53 1.01 -8.64
N GLU A 276 -1.10 0.81 -9.89
CA GLU A 276 0.24 0.31 -10.23
C GLU A 276 0.67 -0.86 -9.31
N GLU A 277 -0.18 -1.89 -9.20
CA GLU A 277 -0.03 -3.00 -8.24
C GLU A 277 1.32 -3.75 -8.31
N HIS A 278 2.02 -3.68 -9.45
CA HIS A 278 3.35 -4.24 -9.63
C HIS A 278 4.46 -3.48 -8.89
N ASP A 279 4.17 -2.28 -8.40
CA ASP A 279 5.19 -1.39 -7.83
C ASP A 279 5.80 -2.00 -6.55
N PRO A 280 7.14 -2.15 -6.48
CA PRO A 280 7.80 -2.78 -5.35
C PRO A 280 7.69 -1.98 -4.04
N SER A 281 7.29 -0.70 -4.08
CA SER A 281 7.05 0.12 -2.88
C SER A 281 5.92 -0.44 -2.01
N TYR A 282 5.01 -1.24 -2.55
CA TYR A 282 4.02 -1.97 -1.76
C TYR A 282 4.63 -3.04 -0.83
N LYS A 283 5.89 -3.43 -1.04
CA LYS A 283 6.63 -4.32 -0.14
C LYS A 283 7.40 -3.50 0.91
N GLN A 284 7.01 -3.66 2.17
CA GLN A 284 7.74 -3.11 3.32
C GLN A 284 9.12 -3.76 3.41
N GLN A 285 10.17 -2.97 3.62
CA GLN A 285 11.56 -3.46 3.70
C GLN A 285 12.03 -3.67 5.16
N GLU A 286 11.40 -2.99 6.12
CA GLU A 286 11.77 -3.01 7.53
C GLU A 286 10.63 -3.53 8.43
N GLY A 287 10.97 -4.10 9.58
CA GLY A 287 9.98 -4.65 10.52
C GLY A 287 9.21 -5.83 9.91
N ALA A 288 7.88 -5.71 9.83
CA ALA A 288 7.01 -6.80 9.39
C ALA A 288 7.09 -7.17 7.91
N ARG A 289 7.84 -6.43 7.09
CA ARG A 289 8.12 -6.76 5.68
C ARG A 289 6.92 -7.26 4.87
N TYR A 290 5.72 -6.76 5.17
CA TYR A 290 4.49 -7.19 4.52
C TYR A 290 4.40 -6.67 3.09
N SER A 291 3.65 -7.37 2.25
CA SER A 291 3.17 -6.89 0.95
C SER A 291 1.79 -6.28 1.13
N ALA A 292 1.65 -4.97 0.92
CA ALA A 292 0.35 -4.31 1.01
C ALA A 292 -0.62 -4.76 -0.08
N ARG A 293 -0.13 -5.07 -1.29
CA ARG A 293 -0.92 -5.65 -2.37
C ARG A 293 -1.57 -6.97 -1.92
N ASP A 294 -0.78 -7.87 -1.36
CA ASP A 294 -1.29 -9.18 -0.95
C ASP A 294 -2.23 -9.06 0.25
N LEU A 295 -1.92 -8.16 1.18
CA LEU A 295 -2.81 -7.82 2.28
C LEU A 295 -4.12 -7.15 1.82
N ALA A 296 -4.13 -6.39 0.72
CA ALA A 296 -5.34 -5.84 0.13
C ALA A 296 -6.28 -6.95 -0.38
N ILE A 297 -5.73 -7.97 -1.04
CA ILE A 297 -6.51 -9.13 -1.48
C ILE A 297 -7.08 -9.88 -0.27
N TYR A 298 -6.24 -10.17 0.73
CA TYR A 298 -6.69 -10.82 1.96
C TYR A 298 -7.78 -10.01 2.68
N ARG A 299 -7.54 -8.71 2.85
CA ARG A 299 -8.47 -7.77 3.51
C ARG A 299 -9.79 -7.71 2.76
N GLY A 300 -9.76 -7.62 1.43
CA GLY A 300 -10.96 -7.64 0.59
C GLY A 300 -11.77 -8.93 0.78
N GLN A 301 -11.10 -10.09 0.84
CA GLN A 301 -11.79 -11.35 1.11
C GLN A 301 -12.45 -11.39 2.50
N ARG A 302 -11.77 -10.89 3.54
CA ARG A 302 -12.29 -10.89 4.93
C ARG A 302 -13.40 -9.89 5.15
N GLU A 303 -13.30 -8.72 4.53
CA GLU A 303 -14.28 -7.64 4.66
C GLU A 303 -15.38 -7.71 3.60
N GLN A 304 -15.35 -8.72 2.72
CA GLN A 304 -16.21 -8.83 1.53
C GLN A 304 -16.15 -7.58 0.63
N ALA A 305 -15.05 -6.83 0.70
CA ALA A 305 -14.80 -5.66 -0.11
C ALA A 305 -14.27 -6.07 -1.48
N ARG A 306 -14.74 -5.40 -2.53
CA ARG A 306 -14.22 -5.57 -3.89
C ARG A 306 -12.77 -5.10 -3.95
N VAL A 307 -11.91 -5.84 -4.65
CA VAL A 307 -10.50 -5.45 -4.85
C VAL A 307 -10.20 -5.22 -6.32
N ILE A 308 -9.65 -4.06 -6.66
CA ILE A 308 -9.21 -3.71 -8.01
C ILE A 308 -7.69 -3.52 -7.99
N LEU A 309 -6.97 -4.40 -8.66
CA LEU A 309 -5.53 -4.33 -8.88
C LEU A 309 -5.30 -3.72 -10.27
N GLY A 310 -4.92 -2.45 -10.30
CA GLY A 310 -4.74 -1.72 -11.55
C GLY A 310 -3.29 -1.68 -12.01
N SER A 311 -3.04 -1.95 -13.29
CA SER A 311 -1.70 -1.77 -13.84
C SER A 311 -1.64 -1.76 -15.36
N ALA A 312 -0.67 -1.04 -15.92
CA ALA A 312 -0.24 -1.20 -17.31
C ALA A 312 0.71 -2.39 -17.52
N THR A 313 1.39 -2.84 -16.48
CA THR A 313 2.34 -3.96 -16.49
C THR A 313 2.11 -4.82 -15.25
N PRO A 314 1.02 -5.63 -15.21
CA PRO A 314 0.68 -6.42 -14.04
C PRO A 314 1.86 -7.29 -13.59
N SER A 315 1.98 -7.46 -12.28
CA SER A 315 2.94 -8.38 -11.69
C SER A 315 2.69 -9.80 -12.19
N LEU A 316 3.75 -10.62 -12.21
CA LEU A 316 3.62 -12.00 -12.67
C LEU A 316 2.66 -12.79 -11.78
N GLU A 317 2.58 -12.49 -10.49
CA GLU A 317 1.63 -13.13 -9.57
C GLU A 317 0.18 -12.78 -9.93
N SER A 318 -0.12 -11.49 -10.14
CA SER A 318 -1.45 -11.03 -10.56
C SER A 318 -1.82 -11.55 -11.94
N TRP A 319 -0.86 -11.63 -12.87
CA TRP A 319 -1.08 -12.21 -14.20
C TRP A 319 -1.39 -13.71 -14.12
N TYR A 320 -0.63 -14.46 -13.33
CA TYR A 320 -0.83 -15.89 -13.11
C TYR A 320 -2.20 -16.17 -12.45
N HIS A 321 -2.57 -15.39 -11.44
CA HIS A 321 -3.85 -15.55 -10.75
C HIS A 321 -5.04 -15.04 -11.55
N SER A 322 -4.84 -14.23 -12.59
CA SER A 322 -5.92 -13.76 -13.47
C SER A 322 -6.05 -14.56 -14.77
N ARG A 323 -5.42 -15.75 -14.86
CA ARG A 323 -5.61 -16.70 -15.96
C ARG A 323 -7.09 -17.17 -16.04
N PRO A 324 -7.53 -17.83 -17.11
CA PRO A 324 -8.86 -18.40 -17.18
C PRO A 324 -9.17 -19.28 -15.94
N ARG A 325 -10.41 -19.25 -15.44
CA ARG A 325 -10.79 -20.05 -14.27
C ARG A 325 -10.54 -21.55 -14.46
N ALA A 326 -10.70 -22.06 -15.68
CA ALA A 326 -10.38 -23.43 -16.05
C ALA A 326 -8.90 -23.80 -15.83
N GLU A 327 -7.99 -22.82 -15.79
CA GLU A 327 -6.56 -23.00 -15.54
C GLU A 327 -6.15 -22.69 -14.08
N GLY A 328 -7.13 -22.58 -13.18
CA GLY A 328 -6.91 -22.24 -11.76
C GLY A 328 -6.79 -20.74 -11.48
N GLY A 329 -7.26 -19.89 -12.40
CA GLY A 329 -7.40 -18.45 -12.17
C GLY A 329 -8.33 -18.13 -11.00
N ARG A 330 -7.91 -17.19 -10.15
CA ARG A 330 -8.62 -16.71 -8.96
C ARG A 330 -9.17 -15.30 -9.13
N TYR A 331 -8.59 -14.49 -10.03
CA TYR A 331 -8.96 -13.10 -10.27
C TYR A 331 -9.61 -12.94 -11.64
N THR A 332 -10.49 -11.95 -11.77
CA THR A 332 -11.09 -11.60 -13.06
C THR A 332 -10.22 -10.55 -13.75
N ARG A 333 -9.72 -10.85 -14.95
CA ARG A 333 -8.93 -9.90 -15.74
C ARG A 333 -9.83 -9.00 -16.57
N LEU A 334 -9.65 -7.69 -16.44
CA LEU A 334 -10.36 -6.66 -17.20
C LEU A 334 -9.36 -5.96 -18.12
N HIS A 335 -9.67 -5.85 -19.41
CA HIS A 335 -8.76 -5.34 -20.43
C HIS A 335 -9.13 -3.93 -20.87
N MET A 336 -8.15 -3.03 -20.88
CA MET A 336 -8.31 -1.65 -21.33
C MET A 336 -7.03 -1.15 -22.05
N PRO A 337 -6.67 -1.75 -23.19
CA PRO A 337 -5.40 -1.51 -23.88
C PRO A 337 -5.31 -0.13 -24.53
N SER A 338 -6.43 0.51 -24.86
CA SER A 338 -6.44 1.75 -25.64
C SER A 338 -6.17 2.98 -24.76
N ARG A 339 -5.30 3.88 -25.24
CA ARG A 339 -5.09 5.19 -24.60
C ARG A 339 -6.24 6.14 -24.94
N VAL A 340 -6.59 7.02 -24.02
CA VAL A 340 -7.61 8.06 -24.21
C VAL A 340 -6.91 9.37 -24.62
N GLY A 341 -7.53 10.13 -25.55
CA GLY A 341 -7.07 11.44 -26.02
C GLY A 341 -6.34 11.45 -27.36
N ASP A 342 -6.13 12.64 -27.94
CA ASP A 342 -5.63 12.84 -29.31
C ASP A 342 -4.18 12.37 -29.54
N GLN A 343 -3.40 12.18 -28.48
CA GLN A 343 -2.02 11.66 -28.52
C GLN A 343 -1.92 10.17 -28.16
N ALA A 344 -2.97 9.38 -28.41
CA ALA A 344 -3.05 7.95 -28.07
C ALA A 344 -2.00 7.02 -28.75
N ARG A 345 -1.07 7.56 -29.55
CA ARG A 345 -0.07 6.77 -30.28
C ARG A 345 1.08 6.34 -29.36
N LEU A 346 1.46 5.06 -29.45
CA LEU A 346 2.67 4.57 -28.79
C LEU A 346 3.93 5.18 -29.44
N PRO A 347 5.00 5.42 -28.67
CA PRO A 347 6.25 5.92 -29.23
C PRO A 347 6.86 4.91 -30.20
N LEU A 348 7.53 5.42 -31.24
CA LEU A 348 8.32 4.59 -32.14
C LEU A 348 9.54 4.03 -31.41
N VAL A 349 9.64 2.69 -31.30
CA VAL A 349 10.79 2.01 -30.70
C VAL A 349 11.78 1.60 -31.78
N ARG A 350 13.04 2.00 -31.65
CA ARG A 350 14.15 1.61 -32.53
C ARG A 350 15.17 0.81 -31.73
N ARG A 351 15.59 -0.35 -32.26
CA ARG A 351 16.62 -1.20 -31.62
C ARG A 351 17.97 -0.93 -32.27
N VAL A 352 18.98 -0.63 -31.46
CA VAL A 352 20.36 -0.46 -31.91
C VAL A 352 21.17 -1.67 -31.44
N ASP A 353 21.77 -2.38 -32.38
CA ASP A 353 22.65 -3.50 -32.08
C ASP A 353 24.06 -2.99 -31.70
N MET A 354 24.50 -3.29 -30.49
CA MET A 354 25.81 -2.87 -29.98
C MET A 354 26.97 -3.61 -30.64
N ASN A 355 26.74 -4.77 -31.26
CA ASN A 355 27.77 -5.57 -31.93
C ASN A 355 28.30 -4.90 -33.21
N HIS A 356 27.51 -3.99 -33.81
CA HIS A 356 27.89 -3.23 -35.01
C HIS A 356 28.45 -1.83 -34.69
N GLN A 357 28.74 -1.52 -33.42
CA GLN A 357 29.23 -0.21 -33.00
C GLN A 357 30.75 -0.22 -32.76
N PRO A 358 31.42 0.94 -32.73
CA PRO A 358 32.85 1.01 -32.44
C PRO A 358 33.21 0.31 -31.12
N ARG A 359 34.35 -0.40 -31.11
CA ARG A 359 34.82 -1.11 -29.91
C ARG A 359 34.97 -0.12 -28.74
N ARG A 360 34.60 -0.57 -27.53
CA ARG A 360 34.64 0.19 -26.27
C ARG A 360 33.65 1.38 -26.19
N VAL A 361 32.71 1.51 -27.13
CA VAL A 361 31.69 2.54 -27.05
C VAL A 361 30.70 2.26 -25.92
N VAL A 362 30.39 3.27 -25.11
CA VAL A 362 29.43 3.16 -24.00
C VAL A 362 28.01 3.53 -24.45
N ILE A 363 27.88 4.52 -25.34
CA ILE A 363 26.61 4.97 -25.93
C ILE A 363 26.75 4.86 -27.45
N ALA A 364 25.89 4.06 -28.09
CA ALA A 364 25.92 3.88 -29.53
C ALA A 364 25.84 5.23 -30.27
N PRO A 365 26.66 5.49 -31.31
CA PRO A 365 26.63 6.74 -32.06
C PRO A 365 25.23 7.17 -32.53
N PRO A 366 24.35 6.28 -33.05
CA PRO A 366 22.98 6.65 -33.42
C PRO A 366 22.13 7.17 -32.24
N LEU A 367 22.34 6.63 -31.04
CA LEU A 367 21.64 7.08 -29.83
C LEU A 367 22.17 8.45 -29.37
N LEU A 368 23.49 8.63 -29.40
CA LEU A 368 24.11 9.91 -29.03
C LEU A 368 23.65 11.04 -29.96
N GLU A 369 23.55 10.75 -31.26
CA GLU A 369 23.04 11.71 -32.24
C GLU A 369 21.56 12.04 -32.00
N ALA A 370 20.72 11.03 -31.74
CA ALA A 370 19.33 11.27 -31.38
C ALA A 370 19.18 12.17 -30.14
N ILE A 371 19.99 11.93 -29.09
CA ILE A 371 20.02 12.78 -27.88
C ILE A 371 20.41 14.22 -28.22
N ARG A 372 21.45 14.42 -29.04
CA ARG A 372 21.87 15.77 -29.47
C ARG A 372 20.76 16.49 -30.22
N GLN A 373 20.03 15.81 -31.09
CA GLN A 373 18.91 16.39 -31.82
C GLN A 373 17.78 16.85 -30.90
N ARG A 374 17.44 16.06 -29.85
CA ARG A 374 16.45 16.48 -28.85
C ARG A 374 16.93 17.72 -28.10
N VAL A 375 18.18 17.73 -27.64
CA VAL A 375 18.78 18.87 -26.93
C VAL A 375 18.82 20.13 -27.81
N ALA A 376 19.20 20.00 -29.08
CA ALA A 376 19.21 21.12 -30.04
C ALA A 376 17.81 21.68 -30.30
N ALA A 377 16.76 20.86 -30.18
CA ALA A 377 15.36 21.27 -30.24
C ALA A 377 14.83 21.86 -28.91
N GLY A 378 15.67 21.99 -27.87
CA GLY A 378 15.25 22.44 -26.55
C GLY A 378 14.47 21.39 -25.74
N GLU A 379 14.48 20.14 -26.18
CA GLU A 379 13.78 19.02 -25.54
C GLU A 379 14.70 18.25 -24.58
N GLN A 380 14.10 17.45 -23.69
CA GLN A 380 14.82 16.62 -22.74
C GLN A 380 14.93 15.16 -23.20
N SER A 381 16.02 14.48 -22.81
CA SER A 381 16.22 13.05 -23.02
C SER A 381 16.37 12.33 -21.69
N LEU A 382 15.64 11.23 -21.50
CA LEU A 382 15.76 10.37 -20.32
C LEU A 382 16.61 9.14 -20.67
N VAL A 383 17.74 8.95 -19.98
CA VAL A 383 18.60 7.76 -20.15
C VAL A 383 18.44 6.84 -18.94
N LEU A 384 17.86 5.67 -19.17
CA LEU A 384 17.63 4.66 -18.13
C LEU A 384 18.83 3.69 -18.04
N LEU A 385 19.33 3.48 -16.83
CA LEU A 385 20.42 2.55 -16.52
C LEU A 385 19.97 1.58 -15.43
N ASN A 386 20.60 0.40 -15.38
CA ASN A 386 20.39 -0.54 -14.28
C ASN A 386 20.77 0.11 -12.93
N ARG A 387 20.07 -0.29 -11.87
CA ARG A 387 20.40 0.14 -10.50
C ARG A 387 21.86 -0.23 -10.19
N ARG A 388 22.58 0.64 -9.47
CA ARG A 388 23.94 0.34 -9.02
C ARG A 388 23.96 -1.00 -8.26
N GLY A 389 24.88 -1.89 -8.62
CA GLY A 389 25.04 -3.21 -8.00
C GLY A 389 24.24 -4.36 -8.61
N TYR A 390 23.45 -4.14 -9.68
CA TYR A 390 22.47 -5.14 -10.16
C TYR A 390 22.99 -6.19 -11.16
N ALA A 391 24.20 -6.08 -11.72
CA ALA A 391 24.67 -7.07 -12.70
C ALA A 391 26.20 -7.16 -12.86
N PRO A 392 26.91 -8.01 -12.09
CA PRO A 392 28.32 -8.31 -12.32
C PRO A 392 28.52 -9.61 -13.10
N VAL A 393 27.61 -9.94 -14.03
CA VAL A 393 27.81 -11.09 -14.94
C VAL A 393 28.93 -10.71 -15.91
N LEU A 394 29.95 -11.56 -16.03
CA LEU A 394 30.97 -11.35 -17.05
C LEU A 394 30.43 -11.77 -18.41
N GLN A 395 30.61 -10.91 -19.40
CA GLN A 395 30.32 -11.19 -20.80
C GLN A 395 31.54 -10.86 -21.66
N CYS A 396 31.87 -11.75 -22.58
CA CYS A 396 32.86 -11.50 -23.62
C CYS A 396 32.23 -10.73 -24.78
N ASN A 397 32.69 -9.51 -25.05
CA ASN A 397 32.18 -8.68 -26.16
C ASN A 397 32.62 -9.16 -27.56
N ALA A 398 33.40 -10.25 -27.66
CA ALA A 398 33.86 -10.79 -28.94
C ALA A 398 33.08 -12.04 -29.37
N CYS A 399 32.61 -12.86 -28.41
CA CYS A 399 31.93 -14.12 -28.70
C CYS A 399 30.64 -14.34 -27.90
N ASP A 400 30.19 -13.33 -27.14
CA ASP A 400 29.01 -13.38 -26.28
C ASP A 400 29.01 -14.46 -25.19
N TRP A 401 30.16 -15.08 -24.92
CA TRP A 401 30.32 -15.94 -23.74
C TRP A 401 29.89 -15.20 -22.48
N LYS A 402 29.10 -15.84 -21.63
CA LYS A 402 28.68 -15.35 -20.33
C LYS A 402 29.15 -16.32 -19.25
N SER A 403 29.35 -15.84 -18.03
CA SER A 403 29.80 -16.62 -16.87
C SER A 403 28.78 -17.64 -16.35
N ALA A 404 28.22 -18.51 -17.20
CA ALA A 404 27.27 -19.55 -16.85
C ALA A 404 27.82 -20.47 -15.75
N CYS A 405 26.96 -20.91 -14.84
CA CYS A 405 27.32 -21.85 -13.78
C CYS A 405 27.38 -23.28 -14.33
N PRO A 406 28.40 -24.09 -14.00
CA PRO A 406 28.45 -25.49 -14.42
C PRO A 406 27.45 -26.38 -13.66
N HIS A 407 26.93 -25.93 -12.51
CA HIS A 407 26.08 -26.74 -11.61
C HIS A 407 24.58 -26.40 -11.73
N CYS A 408 24.21 -25.30 -12.38
CA CYS A 408 22.80 -24.89 -12.54
C CYS A 408 22.61 -23.94 -13.73
N SER A 409 21.38 -23.54 -14.03
CA SER A 409 21.03 -22.66 -15.16
C SER A 409 21.29 -21.16 -14.92
N ALA A 410 21.89 -20.77 -13.79
CA ALA A 410 22.15 -19.36 -13.46
C ALA A 410 23.51 -18.86 -13.98
N TYR A 411 23.67 -17.53 -14.06
CA TYR A 411 24.97 -16.90 -14.30
C TYR A 411 25.69 -16.62 -12.98
N ARG A 412 27.01 -16.84 -12.97
CA ARG A 412 27.90 -16.50 -11.86
C ARG A 412 28.22 -15.02 -11.88
N VAL A 413 28.27 -14.44 -10.69
CA VAL A 413 28.55 -13.03 -10.43
C VAL A 413 30.03 -12.85 -10.14
N PHE A 414 30.66 -11.88 -10.80
CA PHE A 414 32.05 -11.50 -10.55
C PHE A 414 32.19 -10.61 -9.31
N HIS A 415 32.89 -11.12 -8.31
CA HIS A 415 33.25 -10.40 -7.10
C HIS A 415 34.63 -9.77 -7.29
N LYS A 416 34.65 -8.47 -7.60
CA LYS A 416 35.88 -7.74 -7.96
C LYS A 416 36.96 -7.74 -6.86
N ILE A 417 36.54 -7.75 -5.59
CA ILE A 417 37.44 -7.62 -4.44
C ILE A 417 38.39 -8.82 -4.35
N ASP A 418 37.86 -10.03 -4.50
CA ASP A 418 38.61 -11.29 -4.38
C ASP A 418 38.80 -12.00 -5.71
N ARG A 419 38.38 -11.37 -6.82
CA ARG A 419 38.47 -11.88 -8.19
C ARG A 419 37.92 -13.30 -8.32
N SER A 420 36.73 -13.53 -7.78
CA SER A 420 36.03 -14.82 -7.89
C SER A 420 34.72 -14.72 -8.67
N LEU A 421 34.36 -15.79 -9.38
CA LEU A 421 33.03 -16.00 -9.92
C LEU A 421 32.23 -16.83 -8.92
N ARG A 422 31.08 -16.31 -8.47
CA ARG A 422 30.21 -17.00 -7.51
C ARG A 422 28.79 -17.15 -8.03
N CYS A 423 28.27 -18.36 -8.00
CA CYS A 423 26.86 -18.62 -8.25
C CYS A 423 26.06 -18.34 -6.97
N HIS A 424 25.16 -17.36 -7.00
CA HIS A 424 24.25 -17.06 -5.86
C HIS A 424 23.06 -18.01 -5.77
N HIS A 425 22.97 -19.01 -6.66
CA HIS A 425 21.93 -20.03 -6.64
C HIS A 425 22.42 -21.34 -5.99
N CYS A 426 23.53 -21.90 -6.45
CA CYS A 426 24.06 -23.18 -5.94
C CYS A 426 25.29 -23.04 -5.03
N GLY A 427 25.81 -21.81 -4.85
CA GLY A 427 26.99 -21.55 -4.01
C GLY A 427 28.34 -21.89 -4.66
N PHE A 428 28.37 -22.45 -5.87
CA PHE A 428 29.62 -22.75 -6.58
C PHE A 428 30.47 -21.49 -6.76
N ALA A 429 31.75 -21.57 -6.39
CA ALA A 429 32.69 -20.47 -6.45
C ALA A 429 34.03 -20.93 -7.03
N GLU A 430 34.60 -20.13 -7.91
CA GLU A 430 35.93 -20.36 -8.49
C GLU A 430 36.68 -19.03 -8.69
N PRO A 431 38.03 -19.03 -8.66
CA PRO A 431 38.82 -17.87 -9.08
C PRO A 431 38.64 -17.57 -10.58
N VAL A 432 38.79 -16.30 -10.95
CA VAL A 432 38.74 -15.84 -12.37
C VAL A 432 40.08 -15.89 -13.05
#